data_AF-A0A538MKA5-F1
#
_entry.id   AF-A0A538MKA5-F1
#
_cell.length_a   1.000
_cell.length_b   1.000
_cell.length_c   1.000
_cell.angle_alpha   90.00
_cell.angle_beta   90.00
_cell.angle_gamma   90.00
#
_symmetry.space_group_name_H-M   'P 1'
#
loop_
_entity.id
_entity.type
_entity.pdbx_description
1 polymer ?
#
loop_
_entity_poly.entity_id
_entity_poly.type
_entity_poly.pdbx_seq_one_letter_code
_entity_poly.pdbx_strand_id
1 'polypeptide(L)'
;MRALVRTVDGVFEVDLDEELVLGLVDAPVEPERVEVSLPLVVAAARSGSTVIAIFDRRPPLAISNDAGRTWREAGGGLPPGRALAIAEDDPDYVLYAARNRLHLSEDGGRFWRSLAPELPEIEAVELG
;
A
#
# COMPACT_ATOMS: atom_id res chain seq x y z
N MET A 1 -16.94 32.54 -8.56
CA MET A 1 -16.14 31.47 -9.19
C MET A 1 -17.13 30.40 -9.62
N ARG A 2 -17.02 29.84 -10.83
CA ARG A 2 -18.00 28.87 -11.32
C ARG A 2 -17.56 27.43 -11.05
N ALA A 3 -18.50 26.60 -10.59
CA ALA A 3 -18.31 25.17 -10.40
C ALA A 3 -19.39 24.39 -11.16
N LEU A 4 -19.03 23.18 -11.63
CA LEU A 4 -19.99 22.22 -12.16
C LEU A 4 -20.20 21.11 -11.14
N VAL A 5 -21.44 20.83 -10.79
CA VAL A 5 -21.82 19.90 -9.73
C VAL A 5 -22.70 18.80 -10.33
N ARG A 6 -22.17 17.58 -10.41
CA ARG A 6 -22.97 16.42 -10.82
C ARG A 6 -23.88 15.97 -9.67
N THR A 7 -25.16 15.80 -10.00
CA THR A 7 -26.20 15.28 -9.10
C THR A 7 -26.93 14.12 -9.78
N VAL A 8 -27.92 13.54 -9.09
CA VAL A 8 -28.81 12.50 -9.66
C VAL A 8 -29.70 13.06 -10.79
N ASP A 9 -29.94 14.37 -10.82
CA ASP A 9 -30.81 15.04 -11.80
C ASP A 9 -30.02 15.65 -12.97
N GLY A 10 -28.70 15.48 -13.01
CA GLY A 10 -27.82 16.06 -14.02
C GLY A 10 -26.73 16.96 -13.41
N VAL A 11 -26.07 17.73 -14.27
CA VAL A 11 -24.99 18.65 -13.86
C VAL A 11 -25.53 20.06 -13.74
N PHE A 12 -25.26 20.69 -12.60
CA PHE A 12 -25.62 22.08 -12.35
C PHE A 12 -24.38 22.96 -12.39
N GLU A 13 -24.49 24.11 -13.05
CA GLU A 13 -23.52 25.19 -12.89
C GLU A 13 -23.90 26.02 -11.66
N VAL A 14 -22.94 26.26 -10.77
CA VAL A 14 -23.11 27.01 -9.52
C VAL A 14 -22.11 28.15 -9.50
N ASP A 15 -22.59 29.37 -9.23
CA ASP A 15 -21.72 30.48 -8.88
C ASP A 15 -21.45 30.45 -7.38
N LEU A 16 -20.19 30.22 -7.03
CA LEU A 16 -19.72 30.13 -5.65
C LEU A 16 -19.57 31.50 -4.98
N ASP A 17 -19.44 32.59 -5.75
CA ASP A 17 -19.29 33.93 -5.16
C ASP A 17 -20.66 34.53 -4.82
N GLU A 18 -21.67 34.24 -5.65
CA GLU A 18 -23.06 34.70 -5.47
C GLU A 18 -23.93 33.67 -4.74
N GLU A 19 -23.38 32.51 -4.39
CA GLU A 19 -24.08 31.38 -3.75
C GLU A 19 -25.37 30.96 -4.49
N LEU A 20 -25.31 30.90 -5.82
CA LEU A 20 -26.47 30.72 -6.68
C LEU A 20 -26.31 29.54 -7.65
N VAL A 21 -27.37 28.75 -7.83
CA VAL A 21 -27.46 27.75 -8.91
C VAL A 21 -27.86 28.46 -10.21
N LEU A 22 -26.97 28.44 -11.21
CA LEU A 22 -27.19 29.10 -12.49
C LEU A 22 -28.08 28.25 -13.43
N GLY A 23 -28.05 26.92 -13.29
CA GLY A 23 -28.97 26.03 -13.99
C GLY A 23 -28.38 24.67 -14.35
N LEU A 24 -29.20 23.85 -15.00
CA LEU A 24 -28.80 22.56 -15.59
C LEU A 24 -27.98 22.80 -16.87
N VAL A 25 -26.86 22.09 -16.98
CA VAL A 25 -25.99 22.14 -18.15
C VAL A 25 -25.71 20.74 -18.69
N ASP A 26 -25.57 20.65 -20.02
CA ASP A 26 -25.17 19.43 -20.70
C ASP A 26 -23.64 19.36 -20.77
N ALA A 27 -23.03 19.00 -19.64
CA ALA A 27 -21.58 18.85 -19.51
C ALA A 27 -21.25 17.57 -18.73
N PRO A 28 -20.30 16.74 -19.19
CA PRO A 28 -19.88 15.55 -18.44
C PRO A 28 -19.01 15.96 -17.25
N VAL A 29 -19.49 15.69 -16.03
CA VAL A 29 -18.70 15.83 -14.79
C VAL A 29 -18.59 14.46 -14.14
N GLU A 30 -17.56 13.71 -14.50
CA GLU A 30 -17.25 12.44 -13.86
C GLU A 30 -16.33 12.68 -12.66
N PRO A 31 -16.59 12.04 -11.50
CA PRO A 31 -15.68 12.08 -10.37
C PRO A 31 -14.38 11.42 -10.82
N GLU A 32 -13.27 12.05 -10.46
CA GLU A 32 -11.96 11.45 -10.66
C GLU A 32 -11.92 10.12 -9.91
N ARG A 33 -11.74 9.03 -10.65
CA ARG A 33 -11.49 7.72 -10.04
C ARG A 33 -10.04 7.73 -9.58
N VAL A 34 -9.84 7.87 -8.28
CA VAL A 34 -8.53 7.64 -7.67
C VAL A 34 -8.24 6.15 -7.75
N GLU A 35 -7.30 5.76 -8.61
CA GLU A 35 -6.77 4.40 -8.61
C GLU A 35 -5.95 4.20 -7.34
N VAL A 36 -6.53 3.47 -6.38
CA VAL A 36 -5.83 3.10 -5.15
C VAL A 36 -5.10 1.77 -5.36
N SER A 37 -3.78 1.79 -5.20
CA SER A 37 -2.99 0.56 -5.07
C SER A 37 -3.24 -0.01 -3.67
N LEU A 38 -4.21 -0.92 -3.56
CA LEU A 38 -4.44 -1.65 -2.32
C LEU A 38 -3.26 -2.59 -2.04
N PRO A 39 -2.90 -2.80 -0.76
CA PRO A 39 -1.86 -3.74 -0.43
C PRO A 39 -2.29 -5.17 -0.81
N LEU A 40 -1.37 -5.91 -1.43
CA LEU A 40 -1.53 -7.31 -1.81
C LEU A 40 -1.46 -8.22 -0.58
N VAL A 41 -0.58 -7.89 0.37
CA VAL A 41 -0.32 -8.65 1.60
C VAL A 41 -0.10 -7.68 2.74
N VAL A 42 -0.64 -7.99 3.91
CA VAL A 42 -0.35 -7.26 5.16
C VAL A 42 0.05 -8.27 6.23
N ALA A 43 1.18 -8.02 6.91
CA ALA A 43 1.59 -8.75 8.10
C ALA A 43 1.72 -7.77 9.28
N ALA A 44 1.33 -8.23 10.47
CA ALA A 44 1.51 -7.51 11.72
C ALA A 44 2.26 -8.42 12.68
N ALA A 45 3.26 -7.87 13.36
CA ALA A 45 3.97 -8.59 14.39
C ALA A 45 3.04 -8.84 15.58
N ARG A 46 3.12 -10.04 16.18
CA ARG A 46 2.33 -10.39 17.37
C ARG A 46 2.82 -9.66 18.61
N SER A 47 4.13 -9.40 18.67
CA SER A 47 4.79 -8.58 19.68
C SER A 47 5.32 -7.28 19.05
N GLY A 48 5.41 -6.21 19.84
CA GLY A 48 5.86 -4.91 19.35
C GLY A 48 4.77 -4.10 18.62
N SER A 49 5.17 -3.35 17.59
CA SER A 49 4.29 -2.40 16.88
C SER A 49 4.55 -2.38 15.37
N THR A 50 5.19 -3.42 14.85
CA THR A 50 5.55 -3.51 13.45
C THR A 50 4.38 -4.00 12.60
N VAL A 51 4.05 -3.25 11.55
CA VAL A 51 3.10 -3.62 10.50
C VAL A 51 3.77 -3.39 9.17
N ILE A 52 3.66 -4.36 8.26
CA ILE A 52 4.28 -4.29 6.94
C ILE A 52 3.23 -4.64 5.89
N ALA A 53 3.17 -3.84 4.84
CA ALA A 53 2.28 -4.04 3.70
C ALA A 53 3.09 -4.16 2.41
N ILE A 54 2.72 -5.12 1.55
CA ILE A 54 3.28 -5.32 0.20
C ILE A 54 2.31 -4.72 -0.82
N PHE A 55 2.83 -4.03 -1.83
CA PHE A 55 2.08 -3.42 -2.91
C PHE A 55 2.62 -3.84 -4.28
N ASP A 56 1.78 -3.78 -5.32
CA ASP A 56 2.21 -3.93 -6.72
C ASP A 56 2.78 -2.62 -7.27
N ARG A 57 3.87 -2.14 -6.66
CA ARG A 57 4.58 -0.91 -7.06
C ARG A 57 6.04 -0.97 -6.65
N ARG A 58 6.79 0.07 -6.98
CA ARG A 58 8.17 0.26 -6.51
C ARG A 58 8.27 1.58 -5.74
N PRO A 59 8.84 1.58 -4.52
CA PRO A 59 9.26 0.41 -3.75
C PRO A 59 8.05 -0.44 -3.28
N PRO A 60 8.20 -1.77 -3.13
CA PRO A 60 7.06 -2.69 -2.94
C PRO A 60 6.55 -2.76 -1.50
N LEU A 61 7.22 -2.13 -0.52
CA LEU A 61 6.83 -2.19 0.89
C LEU A 61 6.46 -0.82 1.44
N ALA A 62 5.46 -0.81 2.33
CA ALA A 62 5.32 0.20 3.36
C ALA A 62 5.46 -0.46 4.74
N ILE A 63 6.23 0.16 5.63
CA ILE A 63 6.52 -0.35 6.97
C ILE A 63 6.11 0.70 7.99
N SER A 64 5.36 0.27 9.00
CA SER A 64 5.12 1.00 10.23
C SER A 64 5.81 0.27 11.38
N ASN A 65 6.41 1.02 12.29
CA ASN A 65 6.95 0.48 13.56
C ASN A 65 6.21 1.07 14.78
N ASP A 66 5.05 1.69 14.56
CA ASP A 66 4.26 2.41 15.58
C ASP A 66 2.77 2.07 15.51
N ALA A 67 2.45 0.81 15.16
CA ALA A 67 1.12 0.24 15.07
C ALA A 67 0.22 0.92 14.02
N GLY A 68 0.82 1.28 12.89
CA GLY A 68 0.14 1.86 11.73
C GLY A 68 -0.12 3.36 11.84
N ARG A 69 0.44 4.08 12.82
CA ARG A 69 0.27 5.53 12.95
C ARG A 69 1.07 6.29 11.91
N THR A 70 2.31 5.87 11.66
CA THR A 70 3.17 6.40 10.60
C THR A 70 3.73 5.28 9.74
N TRP A 71 3.98 5.59 8.48
CA TRP A 71 4.44 4.64 7.47
C TRP A 71 5.63 5.21 6.71
N ARG A 72 6.62 4.36 6.44
CA ARG A 72 7.73 4.64 5.54
C ARG A 72 7.73 3.68 4.37
N GLU A 73 8.09 4.17 3.20
CA GLU A 73 8.36 3.30 2.06
C GLU A 73 9.67 2.54 2.24
N ALA A 74 9.73 1.28 1.81
CA ALA A 74 10.88 0.40 2.00
C ALA A 74 11.01 -0.65 0.88
N GLY A 75 12.17 -1.28 0.79
CA GLY A 75 12.39 -2.37 -0.17
C GLY A 75 12.74 -1.90 -1.59
N GLY A 76 13.36 -0.74 -1.78
CA GLY A 76 13.69 -0.19 -3.10
C GLY A 76 14.51 -1.11 -4.03
N GLY A 77 15.22 -2.10 -3.48
CA GLY A 77 15.93 -3.14 -4.24
C GLY A 77 15.25 -4.50 -4.29
N LEU A 78 14.07 -4.66 -3.68
CA LEU A 78 13.35 -5.92 -3.64
C LEU A 78 12.58 -6.16 -4.96
N PRO A 79 12.52 -7.41 -5.45
CA PRO A 79 11.60 -7.79 -6.51
C PRO A 79 10.14 -7.68 -6.04
N PRO A 80 9.14 -7.79 -6.95
CA PRO A 80 7.73 -7.89 -6.56
C PRO A 80 7.49 -9.00 -5.53
N GLY A 81 6.77 -8.65 -4.46
CA GLY A 81 6.55 -9.50 -3.30
C GLY A 81 5.31 -10.36 -3.43
N ARG A 82 5.34 -11.52 -2.79
CA ARG A 82 4.24 -12.49 -2.80
C ARG A 82 3.79 -12.91 -1.42
N ALA A 83 4.73 -13.06 -0.51
CA ALA A 83 4.45 -13.45 0.87
C ALA A 83 5.44 -12.77 1.80
N LEU A 84 5.04 -12.64 3.06
CA LEU A 84 5.81 -11.99 4.10
C LEU A 84 5.47 -12.62 5.45
N ALA A 85 6.49 -12.85 6.27
CA ALA A 85 6.35 -13.26 7.66
C ALA A 85 7.24 -12.38 8.55
N ILE A 86 6.76 -12.10 9.76
CA ILE A 86 7.49 -11.42 10.81
C ILE A 86 7.62 -12.42 11.96
N ALA A 87 8.80 -12.54 12.58
CA ALA A 87 8.98 -13.44 13.72
C ALA A 87 8.02 -13.08 14.85
N GLU A 88 7.53 -14.10 15.57
CA GLU A 88 6.58 -13.89 16.65
C GLU A 88 7.20 -13.11 17.83
N ASP A 89 8.42 -13.52 18.21
CA ASP A 89 9.12 -13.03 19.39
C ASP A 89 10.14 -11.92 19.10
N ASP A 90 10.47 -11.69 17.83
CA ASP A 90 11.44 -10.66 17.42
C ASP A 90 11.03 -9.97 16.10
N PRO A 91 10.34 -8.82 16.17
CA PRO A 91 9.84 -8.13 14.99
C PRO A 91 10.95 -7.51 14.11
N ASP A 92 12.22 -7.57 14.53
CA ASP A 92 13.33 -7.17 13.67
C ASP A 92 13.62 -8.23 12.58
N TYR A 93 13.25 -9.50 12.83
CA TYR A 93 13.38 -10.59 11.86
C TYR A 93 12.16 -10.66 10.95
N VAL A 94 12.37 -10.36 9.67
CA VAL A 94 11.32 -10.34 8.65
C VAL A 94 11.75 -11.11 7.42
N LEU A 95 10.95 -12.11 7.03
CA LEU A 95 11.15 -12.90 5.83
C LEU A 95 10.22 -12.41 4.72
N TYR A 96 10.80 -11.99 3.61
CA TYR A 96 10.10 -11.56 2.42
C TYR A 96 10.33 -12.54 1.28
N ALA A 97 9.24 -12.97 0.64
CA ALA A 97 9.29 -13.85 -0.51
C ALA A 97 8.99 -13.08 -1.80
N ALA A 98 9.95 -13.11 -2.73
CA ALA A 98 9.70 -12.87 -4.14
C ALA A 98 9.23 -14.18 -4.81
N ARG A 99 9.17 -14.20 -6.15
CA ARG A 99 8.71 -15.38 -6.91
C ARG A 99 9.45 -16.68 -6.56
N ASN A 100 10.79 -16.66 -6.50
CA ASN A 100 11.66 -17.84 -6.38
C ASN A 100 12.81 -17.63 -5.37
N ARG A 101 12.77 -16.52 -4.62
CA ARG A 101 13.89 -16.08 -3.79
C ARG A 101 13.39 -15.45 -2.50
N LEU A 102 14.08 -15.78 -1.43
CA LEU A 102 13.82 -15.23 -0.10
C LEU A 102 14.77 -14.08 0.20
N HIS A 103 14.26 -13.09 0.91
CA HIS A 103 15.01 -11.97 1.45
C HIS A 103 14.75 -11.89 2.95
N LEU A 104 15.81 -11.74 3.74
CA LEU A 104 15.72 -11.60 5.19
C LEU A 104 16.13 -10.17 5.57
N SER A 105 15.35 -9.58 6.47
CA SER A 105 15.75 -8.44 7.27
C SER A 105 15.91 -8.90 8.72
N GLU A 106 16.91 -8.32 9.40
CA GLU A 106 17.24 -8.57 10.82
C GLU A 106 17.22 -7.24 11.59
N ASP A 107 16.52 -6.24 11.06
CA ASP A 107 16.45 -4.86 11.58
C ASP A 107 15.10 -4.15 11.32
N GLY A 108 14.03 -4.94 11.25
CA GLY A 108 12.66 -4.43 11.12
C GLY A 108 12.36 -3.89 9.72
N GLY A 109 13.00 -4.47 8.69
CA GLY A 109 12.83 -4.15 7.28
C GLY A 109 13.54 -2.88 6.84
N ARG A 110 14.62 -2.46 7.51
CA ARG A 110 15.46 -1.33 7.06
C ARG A 110 16.46 -1.81 6.00
N PHE A 111 17.16 -2.90 6.28
CA PHE A 111 18.06 -3.56 5.34
C PHE A 111 17.57 -4.97 5.02
N TRP A 112 17.82 -5.39 3.78
CA TRP A 112 17.39 -6.68 3.26
C TRP A 112 18.56 -7.38 2.58
N ARG A 113 18.82 -8.64 2.95
CA ARG A 113 19.77 -9.49 2.24
C ARG A 113 19.05 -10.61 1.50
N SER A 114 19.47 -10.87 0.28
CA SER A 114 19.05 -12.07 -0.45
C SER A 114 19.59 -13.31 0.27
N LEU A 115 18.73 -14.31 0.48
CA LEU A 115 19.20 -15.63 0.86
C LEU A 115 19.70 -16.36 -0.40
N ALA A 116 20.67 -17.26 -0.19
CA ALA A 116 21.31 -18.00 -1.29
C ALA A 116 20.42 -19.05 -1.96
N PRO A 117 19.51 -19.77 -1.25
CA PRO A 117 18.66 -20.77 -1.88
C PRO A 117 17.73 -20.15 -2.94
N GLU A 118 17.72 -20.74 -4.12
CA GLU A 118 16.69 -20.53 -5.13
C GLU A 118 15.66 -21.66 -5.00
N LEU A 119 14.38 -21.29 -4.97
CA LEU A 119 13.28 -22.19 -4.75
C LEU A 119 12.38 -22.24 -6.00
N PRO A 120 11.53 -23.26 -6.15
CA PRO A 120 10.35 -23.17 -7.01
C PRO A 120 9.48 -21.96 -6.66
N GLU A 121 8.39 -21.77 -7.41
CA GLU A 121 7.46 -20.67 -7.17
C GLU A 121 6.93 -20.68 -5.72
N ILE A 122 7.20 -19.60 -4.98
CA ILE A 122 6.86 -19.46 -3.56
C ILE A 122 5.42 -18.91 -3.45
N GLU A 123 4.61 -19.60 -2.67
CA GLU A 123 3.20 -19.23 -2.40
C GLU A 123 2.98 -18.71 -0.97
N ALA A 124 3.71 -19.24 0.01
CA ALA A 124 3.58 -18.86 1.41
C ALA A 124 4.92 -18.97 2.15
N VAL A 125 5.06 -18.21 3.24
CA VAL A 125 6.18 -18.28 4.17
C VAL A 125 5.69 -18.14 5.60
N GLU A 126 6.42 -18.74 6.53
CA GLU A 126 6.23 -18.62 7.98
C GLU A 126 7.60 -18.42 8.62
N LEU A 127 7.64 -17.68 9.72
CA LEU A 127 8.83 -17.52 10.54
C LEU A 127 8.42 -17.76 12.00
N GLY A 128 9.01 -18.80 12.59
CA GLY A 128 8.79 -19.18 13.99
C GLY A 128 9.68 -18.42 14.95
#